data_AF-V6TK51-F1
#
_entry.id   AF-V6TK51-F1
#
_cell.length_a   1.000
_cell.length_b   1.000
_cell.length_c   1.000
_cell.angle_alpha   90.00
_cell.angle_beta   90.00
_cell.angle_gamma   90.00
#
_symmetry.space_group_name_H-M   'P 1'
#
loop_
_entity.id
_entity.type
_entity.pdbx_description
1 polymer ?
#
loop_
_entity_poly.entity_id
_entity_poly.type
_entity_poly.pdbx_seq_one_letter_code
_entity_poly.pdbx_strand_id
1 'polypeptide(L)'
;MNSDNFVYGLLSPNTSQKYANIENYEGFNQNRQTAAQRGAGGLANYPSGSIGGQRPGVRQHTPRNADGTPREKPTRISKLIDLFFADYFVDSYEDSDIDETPKLKKQVEEYKAREAKYIQEIDTLTIHNNDLATQLEEFNDNNHSTVVTLEQRIDSLTSENVKMRDEMDLLKEELVVLKKSSKSTRYAIEDYEQQLKQQRTKNNSLIEDLASAQAEASMLNGKIADLSASLAYSEQQCANMAKKLAQERENAASELCAARTDNAKLRIEYERVLTELQETHAAHRERIRLLEDDRGRLQNELRESKIDLQSSIKEANDFKRKSIALSMPIPTREMTMALTNKDEEIHRLNLMISSLEERHRTTIKEVEATHELLSADMVAKDKALLKSKAEIAGLSEQLDAMIKHKLELQSRIGFLERVVKDKDEAIESIQDRAGAAQTAVALSNGQHSIDVSALRAQIKEKNCEITRLQDEMRNVLQSKNAEINALKLNVTTLTERVREYRDRLMESGSPSSSKVNDLKLLQVLGKESSSTHDSTESEIGALEKELSIKNILIKKKDEDIDFFRSQLVLREAEIERLLSSQTGTCSKQPRTPLKAVLKKSKSKN
;
A
#
# COMPACT_ATOMS: atom_id res chain seq x y z
N MET A 1 -41.76 -10.95 -14.27
CA MET A 1 -41.84 -11.74 -13.03
C MET A 1 -40.58 -11.48 -12.22
N ASN A 2 -40.78 -11.13 -10.95
CA ASN A 2 -39.82 -10.89 -9.86
C ASN A 2 -38.71 -9.87 -10.09
N SER A 3 -39.11 -8.63 -9.82
CA SER A 3 -38.31 -7.46 -9.45
C SER A 3 -37.74 -7.60 -8.04
N ASP A 4 -36.43 -7.41 -7.88
CA ASP A 4 -35.83 -6.90 -6.64
C ASP A 4 -34.88 -5.75 -6.99
N ASN A 5 -35.42 -4.54 -6.90
CA ASN A 5 -34.70 -3.27 -6.97
C ASN A 5 -34.15 -2.95 -5.58
N PHE A 6 -32.85 -3.13 -5.35
CA PHE A 6 -32.17 -2.52 -4.20
C PHE A 6 -31.81 -1.07 -4.55
N VAL A 7 -32.74 -0.17 -4.28
CA VAL A 7 -32.53 1.29 -4.28
C VAL A 7 -31.97 1.67 -2.91
N TYR A 8 -30.68 1.99 -2.83
CA TYR A 8 -30.18 2.75 -1.67
C TYR A 8 -30.51 4.22 -1.88
N GLY A 9 -31.58 4.65 -1.23
CA GLY A 9 -31.97 6.04 -1.12
C GLY A 9 -30.91 6.87 -0.42
N LEU A 10 -30.52 7.97 -1.07
CA LEU A 10 -29.86 9.11 -0.47
C LEU A 10 -30.77 9.72 0.61
N LEU A 11 -30.61 9.27 1.85
CA LEU A 11 -31.11 9.98 3.02
C LEU A 11 -29.98 10.85 3.57
N SER A 12 -30.11 12.14 3.30
CA SER A 12 -29.39 13.22 3.98
C SER A 12 -29.61 13.11 5.50
N PRO A 13 -28.56 13.05 6.33
CA PRO A 13 -28.71 13.26 7.76
C PRO A 13 -28.63 14.77 8.02
N ASN A 14 -29.80 15.41 8.00
CA ASN A 14 -29.97 16.76 8.50
C ASN A 14 -30.30 16.70 10.00
N THR A 15 -29.31 16.45 10.85
CA THR A 15 -29.34 16.78 12.29
C THR A 15 -27.93 16.70 12.87
N SER A 16 -27.24 17.85 12.98
CA SER A 16 -26.55 18.32 14.18
C SER A 16 -25.61 19.48 13.81
N GLN A 17 -26.18 20.62 13.41
CA GLN A 17 -25.50 21.90 13.47
C GLN A 17 -25.92 22.59 14.78
N LYS A 18 -25.17 22.32 15.85
CA LYS A 18 -24.90 23.28 16.92
C LYS A 18 -23.40 23.22 17.17
N TYR A 19 -22.80 24.40 17.32
CA TYR A 19 -21.35 24.70 17.42
C TYR A 19 -20.61 24.94 16.10
N ALA A 20 -21.07 25.94 15.34
CA ALA A 20 -20.19 26.77 14.52
C ALA A 20 -20.69 28.21 14.63
N ASN A 21 -20.13 28.97 15.57
CA ASN A 21 -20.20 30.44 15.62
C ASN A 21 -19.19 30.95 16.66
N ILE A 22 -17.89 30.78 16.41
CA ILE A 22 -16.85 31.70 16.89
C ILE A 22 -15.72 31.69 15.84
N GLU A 23 -15.89 32.44 14.76
CA GLU A 23 -14.76 33.03 14.05
C GLU A 23 -14.89 34.56 14.17
N ASN A 24 -13.73 35.20 14.33
CA ASN A 24 -13.45 36.63 14.22
C ASN A 24 -13.72 37.52 15.44
N TYR A 25 -12.71 37.62 16.32
CA TYR A 25 -12.36 38.87 17.00
C TYR A 25 -10.83 38.95 17.16
N GLU A 26 -10.14 39.18 16.04
CA GLU A 26 -8.84 39.84 16.06
C GLU A 26 -8.99 41.18 15.32
N GLY A 27 -8.63 42.27 16.01
CA GLY A 27 -8.52 43.60 15.42
C GLY A 27 -9.44 44.63 16.04
N PHE A 28 -9.00 45.26 17.14
CA PHE A 28 -9.03 46.71 17.35
C PHE A 28 -8.52 47.01 18.77
N ASN A 29 -7.23 47.33 18.90
CA ASN A 29 -6.76 48.31 19.89
C ASN A 29 -5.28 48.62 19.64
N GLN A 30 -5.04 49.57 18.74
CA GLN A 30 -3.88 50.45 18.83
C GLN A 30 -4.34 51.91 18.70
N ASN A 31 -3.71 52.73 19.55
CA ASN A 31 -3.66 54.19 19.58
C ASN A 31 -4.75 54.95 20.34
N ARG A 32 -4.43 55.27 21.60
CA ARG A 32 -4.33 56.67 22.06
C ARG A 32 -3.21 56.83 23.10
N GLN A 33 -2.06 57.31 22.62
CA GLN A 33 -1.10 58.05 23.44
C GLN A 33 -1.70 59.44 23.76
N THR A 34 -1.58 59.93 25.00
CA THR A 34 -0.76 61.10 25.34
C THR A 34 -0.84 61.48 26.84
N ALA A 35 0.35 61.78 27.36
CA ALA A 35 0.71 62.77 28.39
C ALA A 35 0.27 62.60 29.86
N ALA A 36 1.23 62.21 30.70
CA ALA A 36 1.71 63.06 31.81
C ALA A 36 3.11 62.61 32.28
N GLN A 37 4.13 63.36 31.86
CA GLN A 37 5.46 63.39 32.48
C GLN A 37 5.52 64.59 33.44
N ARG A 38 6.18 64.37 34.60
CA ARG A 38 6.70 65.28 35.64
C ARG A 38 6.05 64.99 37.01
N GLY A 39 6.77 64.75 38.09
CA GLY A 39 8.19 64.96 38.32
C GLY A 39 8.72 64.21 39.55
N ALA A 40 9.97 64.52 39.84
CA ALA A 40 10.91 63.80 40.68
C ALA A 40 10.64 63.87 42.20
N GLY A 41 11.32 62.94 42.90
CA GLY A 41 11.50 62.86 44.34
C GLY A 41 11.39 61.39 44.74
N GLY A 42 12.43 60.63 45.05
CA GLY A 42 13.69 60.96 45.72
C GLY A 42 13.76 60.10 46.97
N LEU A 43 14.93 59.46 47.19
CA LEU A 43 15.36 58.73 48.41
C LEU A 43 14.81 57.30 48.56
N ALA A 44 15.55 56.29 49.01
CA ALA A 44 16.98 56.08 49.21
C ALA A 44 17.17 54.58 49.52
N ASN A 45 18.27 53.99 49.07
CA ASN A 45 18.83 52.79 49.68
C ASN A 45 19.12 53.05 51.15
N TYR A 46 18.70 52.17 52.06
CA TYR A 46 19.54 51.70 53.17
C TYR A 46 19.21 50.23 53.51
N PRO A 47 20.21 49.47 53.99
CA PRO A 47 20.17 48.04 54.20
C PRO A 47 19.67 47.73 55.63
N SER A 48 19.09 46.54 55.80
CA SER A 48 18.85 45.96 57.13
C SER A 48 19.35 44.52 57.05
N GLY A 49 20.41 44.12 57.74
CA GLY A 49 20.73 44.47 59.12
C GLY A 49 20.40 43.24 59.96
N SER A 50 21.46 42.57 60.41
CA SER A 50 21.42 41.53 61.45
C SER A 50 20.54 42.01 62.62
N ILE A 51 19.39 41.37 62.80
CA ILE A 51 18.58 41.54 64.00
C ILE A 51 18.66 40.21 64.74
N GLY A 52 19.42 40.23 65.83
CA GLY A 52 19.51 39.15 66.78
C GLY A 52 18.12 38.77 67.27
N GLY A 53 17.85 37.46 67.31
CA GLY A 53 16.70 36.92 68.00
C GLY A 53 16.74 37.31 69.46
N GLN A 54 16.00 38.36 69.82
CA GLN A 54 15.60 38.63 71.19
C GLN A 54 14.63 37.51 71.60
N ARG A 55 15.11 36.61 72.45
CA ARG A 55 14.27 35.79 73.32
C ARG A 55 13.44 36.72 74.21
N PRO A 56 12.10 36.67 74.21
CA PRO A 56 11.32 37.19 75.31
C PRO A 56 11.28 36.10 76.38
N GLY A 57 12.11 36.24 77.41
CA GLY A 57 12.19 35.25 78.48
C GLY A 57 13.34 35.49 79.43
N VAL A 58 13.64 36.75 79.75
CA VAL A 58 14.44 37.05 80.95
C VAL A 58 13.52 36.76 82.13
N ARG A 59 13.59 35.51 82.64
CA ARG A 59 13.09 35.17 83.97
C ARG A 59 13.63 36.23 84.93
N GLN A 60 12.76 36.98 85.59
CA GLN A 60 13.17 37.75 86.75
C GLN A 60 13.66 36.75 87.79
N HIS A 61 14.98 36.60 87.88
CA HIS A 61 15.61 35.85 88.95
C HIS A 61 15.20 36.50 90.27
N THR A 62 14.60 35.71 91.17
CA THR A 62 14.61 36.03 92.59
C THR A 62 16.07 36.30 92.97
N PRO A 63 16.41 37.44 93.62
CA PRO A 63 17.79 37.72 93.99
C PRO A 63 18.35 36.55 94.82
N ARG A 64 19.50 36.01 94.42
CA ARG A 64 20.22 34.93 95.12
C ARG A 64 21.49 35.48 95.76
N ASN A 65 21.99 34.82 96.80
CA ASN A 65 23.30 35.12 97.36
C ASN A 65 24.41 34.69 96.38
N ALA A 66 25.65 35.14 96.60
CA ALA A 66 26.79 34.86 95.72
C ALA A 66 27.16 33.35 95.63
N ASP A 67 26.62 32.52 96.51
CA ASP A 67 26.80 31.06 96.54
C ASP A 67 25.66 30.28 95.83
N GLY A 68 24.69 30.98 95.23
CA GLY A 68 23.60 30.37 94.47
C GLY A 68 22.40 29.90 95.30
N THR A 69 22.38 30.14 96.61
CA THR A 69 21.18 29.90 97.45
C THR A 69 20.11 30.97 97.20
N PRO A 70 18.79 30.63 97.23
CA PRO A 70 17.73 31.64 97.29
C PRO A 70 18.03 32.59 98.45
N ARG A 71 18.00 33.91 98.23
CA ARG A 71 18.17 34.88 99.32
C ARG A 71 16.93 34.75 100.19
N GLU A 72 16.99 33.88 101.20
CA GLU A 72 15.94 33.75 102.21
C GLU A 72 15.72 35.16 102.75
N LYS A 73 14.53 35.70 102.53
CA LYS A 73 14.10 36.86 103.29
C LYS A 73 14.19 36.40 104.75
N PRO A 74 14.99 37.03 105.61
CA PRO A 74 14.66 36.94 107.02
C PRO A 74 13.23 37.49 107.08
N THR A 75 12.27 36.73 107.58
CA THR A 75 11.03 37.28 108.11
C THR A 75 11.47 38.27 109.18
N ARG A 76 11.73 39.51 108.73
CA ARG A 76 12.25 40.62 109.52
C ARG A 76 11.32 40.84 110.70
N ILE A 77 10.05 40.50 110.53
CA ILE A 77 8.99 40.53 111.55
C ILE A 77 9.23 39.49 112.65
N SER A 78 9.54 38.21 112.37
CA SER A 78 9.77 37.22 113.45
C SER A 78 11.04 37.53 114.26
N LYS A 79 12.13 37.95 113.60
CA LYS A 79 13.35 38.41 114.31
C LYS A 79 13.15 39.75 115.01
N LEU A 80 12.34 40.66 114.48
CA LEU A 80 11.99 41.92 115.16
C LEU A 80 11.05 41.69 116.34
N ILE A 81 10.14 40.70 116.27
CA ILE A 81 9.26 40.27 117.36
C ILE A 81 10.11 39.63 118.46
N ASP A 82 11.02 38.71 118.15
CA ASP A 82 11.91 38.12 119.16
C ASP A 82 12.82 39.18 119.82
N LEU A 83 13.28 40.20 119.07
CA LEU A 83 14.02 41.34 119.61
C LEU A 83 13.14 42.33 120.41
N PHE A 84 11.87 42.53 120.03
CA PHE A 84 10.93 43.39 120.77
C PHE A 84 10.41 42.73 122.05
N PHE A 85 10.24 41.41 122.05
CA PHE A 85 9.75 40.66 123.22
C PHE A 85 10.89 40.24 124.16
N ALA A 86 12.13 40.15 123.71
CA ALA A 86 13.29 39.91 124.60
C ALA A 86 13.66 41.14 125.44
N ASP A 87 13.50 42.36 124.91
CA ASP A 87 13.85 43.61 125.62
C ASP A 87 12.72 44.20 126.48
N TYR A 88 11.46 43.78 126.29
CA TYR A 88 10.32 44.30 127.09
C TYR A 88 10.00 43.49 128.36
N PHE A 89 10.65 42.35 128.58
CA PHE A 89 10.37 41.44 129.72
C PHE A 89 11.53 41.28 130.71
N VAL A 90 12.64 41.99 130.52
CA VAL A 90 13.72 42.04 131.49
C VAL A 90 13.71 43.44 132.12
N ASP A 91 13.47 43.48 133.43
CA ASP A 91 13.45 44.65 134.30
C ASP A 91 12.28 45.63 134.12
N SER A 92 11.12 45.31 134.70
CA SER A 92 10.29 46.27 135.50
C SER A 92 8.82 45.85 135.67
N TYR A 93 8.52 44.69 136.23
CA TYR A 93 7.17 44.45 136.81
C TYR A 93 7.27 43.52 138.02
N GLU A 94 8.03 43.93 139.04
CA GLU A 94 7.57 43.76 140.42
C GLU A 94 6.77 45.03 140.72
N ASP A 95 5.54 44.88 141.19
CA ASP A 95 4.65 45.94 141.69
C ASP A 95 3.97 46.86 140.65
N SER A 96 2.97 46.35 139.95
CA SER A 96 1.74 47.13 139.70
C SER A 96 0.57 46.25 139.28
N ASP A 97 -0.59 46.63 139.80
CA ASP A 97 -1.81 45.86 139.84
C ASP A 97 -2.32 45.39 138.46
N ILE A 98 -2.53 44.08 138.43
CA ILE A 98 -3.34 43.25 137.56
C ILE A 98 -4.61 43.98 137.05
N ASP A 99 -4.57 44.60 135.86
CA ASP A 99 -5.78 44.84 135.03
C ASP A 99 -5.53 45.22 133.54
N GLU A 100 -4.32 45.64 133.14
CA GLU A 100 -4.00 45.97 131.72
C GLU A 100 -3.40 44.83 130.90
N THR A 101 -2.79 43.84 131.55
CA THR A 101 -2.22 42.65 130.93
C THR A 101 -3.21 41.88 130.03
N PRO A 102 -4.52 41.74 130.39
CA PRO A 102 -5.51 41.10 129.53
C PRO A 102 -5.84 41.90 128.26
N LYS A 103 -5.85 43.24 128.32
CA LYS A 103 -6.14 44.11 127.17
C LYS A 103 -5.01 44.09 126.14
N LEU A 104 -3.77 44.17 126.61
CA LEU A 104 -2.57 44.03 125.76
C LEU A 104 -2.49 42.64 125.13
N LYS A 105 -2.76 41.56 125.89
CA LYS A 105 -2.87 40.20 125.34
C LYS A 105 -3.94 40.11 124.25
N LYS A 106 -5.11 40.71 124.45
CA LYS A 106 -6.18 40.71 123.44
C LYS A 106 -5.78 41.46 122.15
N GLN A 107 -5.12 42.61 122.25
CA GLN A 107 -4.60 43.33 121.07
C GLN A 107 -3.51 42.54 120.34
N VAL A 108 -2.59 41.89 121.06
CA VAL A 108 -1.57 41.03 120.45
C VAL A 108 -2.22 39.86 119.69
N GLU A 109 -3.23 39.21 120.28
CA GLU A 109 -3.96 38.14 119.59
C GLU A 109 -4.79 38.65 118.40
N GLU A 110 -5.38 39.84 118.47
CA GLU A 110 -6.04 40.47 117.31
C GLU A 110 -5.05 40.82 116.19
N TYR A 111 -3.85 41.29 116.52
CA TYR A 111 -2.80 41.56 115.55
C TYR A 111 -2.23 40.27 114.94
N LYS A 112 -2.00 39.22 115.74
CA LYS A 112 -1.62 37.90 115.23
C LYS A 112 -2.69 37.32 114.31
N ALA A 113 -3.97 37.46 114.67
CA ALA A 113 -5.08 37.01 113.83
C ALA A 113 -5.16 37.80 112.51
N ARG A 114 -4.85 39.11 112.53
CA ARG A 114 -4.80 39.95 111.34
C ARG A 114 -3.57 39.65 110.46
N GLU A 115 -2.41 39.42 111.07
CA GLU A 115 -1.20 38.98 110.39
C GLU A 115 -1.42 37.62 109.71
N ALA A 116 -2.02 36.65 110.41
CA ALA A 116 -2.37 35.36 109.85
C ALA A 116 -3.32 35.49 108.64
N LYS A 117 -4.31 36.40 108.70
CA LYS A 117 -5.16 36.72 107.54
C LYS A 117 -4.38 37.32 106.37
N TYR A 118 -3.48 38.27 106.62
CA TYR A 118 -2.66 38.85 105.56
C TYR A 118 -1.68 37.86 104.95
N ILE A 119 -1.10 36.96 105.74
CA ILE A 119 -0.28 35.85 105.23
C ILE A 119 -1.13 34.96 104.32
N GLN A 120 -2.33 34.58 104.78
CA GLN A 120 -3.25 33.76 104.00
C GLN A 120 -3.71 34.44 102.69
N GLU A 121 -3.90 35.76 102.72
CA GLU A 121 -4.22 36.56 101.52
C GLU A 121 -3.03 36.63 100.56
N ILE A 122 -1.81 36.82 101.06
CA ILE A 122 -0.58 36.77 100.26
C ILE A 122 -0.40 35.39 99.62
N ASP A 123 -0.64 34.32 100.36
CA ASP A 123 -0.55 32.94 99.83
C ASP A 123 -1.59 32.74 98.71
N THR A 124 -2.82 33.22 98.91
CA THR A 124 -3.90 33.15 97.91
C THR A 124 -3.55 33.93 96.64
N LEU A 125 -3.04 35.16 96.79
CA LEU A 125 -2.60 35.98 95.66
C LEU A 125 -1.38 35.37 94.95
N THR A 126 -0.48 34.73 95.68
CA THR A 126 0.69 34.05 95.12
C THR A 126 0.26 32.85 94.29
N ILE A 127 -0.67 32.03 94.80
CA ILE A 127 -1.26 30.92 94.05
C ILE A 127 -1.94 31.44 92.78
N HIS A 128 -2.78 32.47 92.89
CA HIS A 128 -3.48 33.03 91.74
C HIS A 128 -2.53 33.59 90.67
N ASN A 129 -1.45 34.26 91.08
CA ASN A 129 -0.44 34.76 90.15
C ASN A 129 0.33 33.63 89.47
N ASN A 130 0.64 32.54 90.18
CA ASN A 130 1.23 31.35 89.59
C ASN A 130 0.28 30.71 88.57
N ASP A 131 -1.02 30.59 88.89
CA ASP A 131 -2.03 30.06 87.96
C ASP A 131 -2.14 30.93 86.71
N LEU A 132 -2.16 32.25 86.85
CA LEU A 132 -2.16 33.19 85.72
C LEU A 132 -0.89 33.07 84.87
N ALA A 133 0.27 32.90 85.50
CA ALA A 133 1.53 32.69 84.78
C ALA A 133 1.51 31.37 84.00
N THR A 134 1.00 30.28 84.59
CA THR A 134 0.83 29.00 83.91
C THR A 134 -0.17 29.10 82.76
N GLN A 135 -1.32 29.75 82.96
CA GLN A 135 -2.30 29.97 81.89
C GLN A 135 -1.72 30.80 80.73
N LEU A 136 -0.89 31.81 81.02
CA LEU A 136 -0.22 32.60 80.00
C LEU A 136 0.82 31.79 79.22
N GLU A 137 1.56 30.92 79.91
CA GLU A 137 2.54 30.01 79.29
C GLU A 137 1.82 28.99 78.39
N GLU A 138 0.76 28.35 78.87
CA GLU A 138 -0.08 27.44 78.08
C GLU A 138 -0.72 28.13 76.86
N PHE A 139 -1.20 29.37 77.02
CA PHE A 139 -1.76 30.16 75.91
C PHE A 139 -0.70 30.48 74.86
N ASN A 140 0.51 30.86 75.27
CA ASN A 140 1.61 31.14 74.37
C ASN A 140 2.10 29.89 73.64
N ASP A 141 2.22 28.76 74.34
CA ASP A 141 2.61 27.48 73.74
C ASP A 141 1.59 26.99 72.72
N ASN A 142 0.29 27.11 73.04
CA ASN A 142 -0.78 26.75 72.11
C ASN A 142 -0.80 27.64 70.87
N ASN A 143 -0.62 28.95 71.03
CA ASN A 143 -0.52 29.86 69.89
C ASN A 143 0.72 29.59 69.05
N HIS A 144 1.87 29.32 69.68
CA HIS A 144 3.10 28.99 68.97
C HIS A 144 2.94 27.71 68.15
N SER A 145 2.37 26.66 68.75
CA SER A 145 2.03 25.41 68.05
C SER A 145 1.08 25.64 66.86
N THR A 146 0.07 26.50 67.04
CA THR A 146 -0.88 26.85 65.98
C THR A 146 -0.19 27.60 64.83
N VAL A 147 0.70 28.56 65.14
CA VAL A 147 1.46 29.30 64.13
C VAL A 147 2.37 28.36 63.34
N VAL A 148 3.11 27.48 64.00
CA VAL A 148 3.98 26.49 63.34
C VAL A 148 3.17 25.59 62.40
N THR A 149 1.99 25.15 62.84
CA THR A 149 1.10 24.32 62.01
C THR A 149 0.60 25.07 60.78
N LEU A 150 0.27 26.36 60.92
CA LEU A 150 -0.16 27.20 59.80
C LEU A 150 0.99 27.48 58.82
N GLU A 151 2.20 27.74 59.30
CA GLU A 151 3.40 27.91 58.47
C GLU A 151 3.69 26.66 57.63
N GLN A 152 3.66 25.47 58.26
CA GLN A 152 3.83 24.19 57.54
C GLN A 152 2.76 23.99 56.47
N ARG A 153 1.51 24.40 56.75
CA ARG A 153 0.41 24.32 55.78
C ARG A 153 0.61 25.30 54.62
N ILE A 154 1.11 26.51 54.88
CA ILE A 154 1.45 27.49 53.84
C ILE A 154 2.57 26.95 52.94
N ASP A 155 3.60 26.34 53.51
CA ASP A 155 4.69 25.74 52.74
C ASP A 155 4.19 24.59 51.87
N SER A 156 3.33 23.73 52.41
CA SER A 156 2.71 22.63 51.68
C SER A 156 1.86 23.13 50.50
N LEU A 157 0.99 24.12 50.73
CA LEU A 157 0.16 24.73 49.68
C LEU A 157 0.98 25.50 48.63
N THR A 158 2.11 26.08 49.03
CA THR A 158 3.04 26.75 48.12
C THR A 158 3.73 25.72 47.22
N SER A 159 4.19 24.61 47.79
CA SER A 159 4.78 23.50 47.03
C SER A 159 3.76 22.89 46.04
N GLU A 160 2.51 22.71 46.46
CA GLU A 160 1.44 22.21 45.59
C GLU A 160 1.12 23.20 44.46
N ASN A 161 1.07 24.50 44.74
CA ASN A 161 0.91 25.52 43.70
C ASN A 161 2.03 25.53 42.66
N VAL A 162 3.28 25.30 43.08
CA VAL A 162 4.41 25.17 42.15
C VAL A 162 4.21 23.96 41.25
N LYS A 163 3.88 22.79 41.81
CA LYS A 163 3.62 21.56 41.03
C LYS A 163 2.48 21.76 40.02
N MET A 164 1.37 22.37 40.43
CA MET A 164 0.24 22.64 39.54
C MET A 164 0.62 23.59 38.39
N ARG A 165 1.51 24.56 38.62
CA ARG A 165 2.01 25.44 37.56
C ARG A 165 2.89 24.68 36.57
N ASP A 166 3.78 23.83 37.07
CA ASP A 166 4.64 23.01 36.21
C ASP A 166 3.81 22.03 35.36
N GLU A 167 2.79 21.39 35.93
CA GLU A 167 1.83 20.54 35.20
C GLU A 167 1.07 21.33 34.14
N MET A 168 0.62 22.55 34.47
CA MET A 168 -0.07 23.43 33.51
C MET A 168 0.83 23.80 32.33
N ASP A 169 2.11 24.04 32.55
CA ASP A 169 3.05 24.38 31.49
C ASP A 169 3.36 23.16 30.60
N LEU A 170 3.51 21.96 31.17
CA LEU A 170 3.60 20.70 30.41
C LEU A 170 2.37 20.48 29.52
N LEU A 171 1.17 20.71 30.06
CA LEU A 171 -0.08 20.58 29.29
C LEU A 171 -0.17 21.59 28.13
N LYS A 172 0.35 22.82 28.31
CA LYS A 172 0.43 23.80 27.22
C LYS A 172 1.37 23.33 26.12
N GLU A 173 2.51 22.75 26.46
CA GLU A 173 3.45 22.20 25.48
C GLU A 173 2.84 21.02 24.70
N GLU A 174 2.17 20.10 25.41
CA GLU A 174 1.47 18.98 24.78
C GLU A 174 0.37 19.46 23.82
N LEU A 175 -0.41 20.48 24.21
CA LEU A 175 -1.42 21.10 23.35
C LEU A 175 -0.80 21.67 22.06
N VAL A 176 0.38 22.27 22.13
CA VAL A 176 1.09 22.81 20.96
C VAL A 176 1.52 21.68 20.02
N VAL A 177 2.05 20.58 20.57
CA VAL A 177 2.45 19.40 19.79
C VAL A 177 1.22 18.77 19.12
N LEU A 178 0.11 18.61 19.84
CA LEU A 178 -1.15 18.09 19.30
C LEU A 178 -1.73 18.97 18.20
N LYS A 179 -1.65 20.30 18.33
CA LYS A 179 -2.07 21.22 17.25
C LYS A 179 -1.22 21.04 16.00
N LYS A 180 0.09 20.85 16.14
CA LYS A 180 1.00 20.60 15.00
C LYS A 180 0.72 19.26 14.35
N SER A 181 0.55 18.19 15.14
CA SER A 181 0.24 16.86 14.61
C SER A 181 -1.10 16.84 13.89
N SER A 182 -2.14 17.46 14.47
CA SER A 182 -3.47 17.61 13.85
C SER A 182 -3.40 18.31 12.49
N LYS A 183 -2.64 19.40 12.36
CA LYS A 183 -2.42 20.08 11.07
C LYS A 183 -1.74 19.17 10.05
N SER A 184 -0.70 18.45 10.46
CA SER A 184 0.02 17.51 9.59
C SER A 184 -0.90 16.40 9.08
N THR A 185 -1.69 15.79 9.98
CA THR A 185 -2.69 14.77 9.63
C THR A 185 -3.75 15.32 8.67
N ARG A 186 -4.19 16.57 8.86
CA ARG A 186 -5.14 17.22 7.95
C ARG A 186 -4.59 17.35 6.53
N TYR A 187 -3.34 17.79 6.36
CA TYR A 187 -2.72 17.87 5.04
C TYR A 187 -2.54 16.49 4.40
N ALA A 188 -2.20 15.46 5.18
CA ALA A 188 -2.14 14.09 4.66
C ALA A 188 -3.51 13.59 4.16
N ILE A 189 -4.60 13.92 4.87
CA ILE A 189 -5.96 13.60 4.42
C ILE A 189 -6.29 14.32 3.11
N GLU A 190 -5.99 15.62 3.00
CA GLU A 190 -6.22 16.40 1.78
C GLU A 190 -5.45 15.82 0.57
N ASP A 191 -4.21 15.38 0.77
CA ASP A 191 -3.42 14.72 -0.28
C ASP A 191 -4.04 13.38 -0.72
N TYR A 192 -4.48 12.55 0.24
CA TYR A 192 -5.18 11.30 -0.07
C TYR A 192 -6.51 11.52 -0.81
N GLU A 193 -7.26 12.57 -0.47
CA GLU A 193 -8.48 12.95 -1.19
C GLU A 193 -8.19 13.37 -2.64
N GLN A 194 -7.11 14.11 -2.87
CA GLN A 194 -6.67 14.47 -4.22
C GLN A 194 -6.24 13.24 -5.03
N GLN A 195 -5.45 12.34 -4.43
CA GLN A 195 -5.06 11.07 -5.06
C GLN A 195 -6.29 10.23 -5.43
N LEU A 196 -7.30 10.15 -4.54
CA LEU A 196 -8.55 9.44 -4.81
C LEU A 196 -9.32 10.06 -5.99
N LYS A 197 -9.37 11.39 -6.07
CA LYS A 197 -10.02 12.11 -7.18
C LYS A 197 -9.32 11.83 -8.51
N GLN A 198 -7.98 11.83 -8.54
CA GLN A 198 -7.19 11.49 -9.72
C GLN A 198 -7.41 10.04 -10.17
N GLN A 199 -7.46 9.09 -9.23
CA GLN A 199 -7.75 7.70 -9.55
C GLN A 199 -9.16 7.51 -10.11
N ARG A 200 -10.17 8.21 -9.58
CA ARG A 200 -11.53 8.20 -10.13
C ARG A 200 -11.58 8.73 -11.57
N THR A 201 -10.88 9.82 -11.87
CA THR A 201 -10.81 10.33 -13.25
C THR A 201 -10.13 9.35 -14.20
N LYS A 202 -9.06 8.68 -13.75
CA LYS A 202 -8.37 7.66 -14.55
C LYS A 202 -9.25 6.42 -14.78
N ASN A 203 -10.01 5.99 -13.79
CA ASN A 203 -10.95 4.89 -13.97
C ASN A 203 -12.06 5.25 -14.97
N ASN A 204 -12.58 6.47 -14.93
CA ASN A 204 -13.60 6.90 -15.89
C ASN A 204 -13.08 6.88 -17.33
N SER A 205 -11.87 7.38 -17.59
CA SER A 205 -11.29 7.32 -18.94
C SER A 205 -11.09 5.88 -19.42
N LEU A 206 -10.65 4.97 -18.54
CA LEU A 206 -10.50 3.55 -18.89
C LEU A 206 -11.84 2.86 -19.18
N ILE A 207 -12.92 3.26 -18.51
CA ILE A 207 -14.27 2.77 -18.79
C ILE A 207 -14.72 3.21 -20.19
N GLU A 208 -14.44 4.46 -20.57
CA GLU A 208 -14.74 4.99 -21.91
C GLU A 208 -13.92 4.28 -23.01
N ASP A 209 -12.62 4.04 -22.76
CA ASP A 209 -11.76 3.28 -23.67
C ASP A 209 -12.27 1.84 -23.86
N LEU A 210 -12.69 1.18 -22.77
CA LEU A 210 -13.25 -0.17 -22.82
C LEU A 210 -14.55 -0.23 -23.64
N ALA A 211 -15.45 0.75 -23.45
CA ALA A 211 -16.68 0.84 -24.22
C ALA A 211 -16.40 1.05 -25.72
N SER A 212 -15.41 1.88 -26.05
CA SER A 212 -14.98 2.14 -27.42
C SER A 212 -14.39 0.88 -28.08
N ALA A 213 -13.52 0.16 -27.37
CA ALA A 213 -12.94 -1.10 -27.84
C ALA A 213 -14.01 -2.18 -28.05
N GLN A 214 -15.02 -2.24 -27.17
CA GLN A 214 -16.13 -3.19 -27.31
C GLN A 214 -17.01 -2.87 -28.53
N ALA A 215 -17.25 -1.59 -28.81
CA ALA A 215 -17.95 -1.16 -30.02
C ALA A 215 -17.15 -1.54 -31.29
N GLU A 216 -15.84 -1.33 -31.29
CA GLU A 216 -14.96 -1.71 -32.39
C GLU A 216 -14.97 -3.23 -32.63
N ALA A 217 -14.89 -4.04 -31.57
CA ALA A 217 -14.98 -5.49 -31.65
C ALA A 217 -16.33 -5.94 -32.26
N SER A 218 -17.45 -5.29 -31.89
CA SER A 218 -18.75 -5.59 -32.47
C SER A 218 -18.80 -5.26 -33.96
N MET A 219 -18.21 -4.14 -34.39
CA MET A 219 -18.15 -3.80 -35.82
C MET A 219 -17.29 -4.79 -36.60
N LEU A 220 -16.14 -5.20 -36.05
CA LEU A 220 -15.26 -6.18 -36.69
C LEU A 220 -15.94 -7.55 -36.82
N ASN A 221 -16.66 -7.99 -35.79
CA ASN A 221 -17.46 -9.21 -35.86
C ASN A 221 -18.56 -9.12 -36.94
N GLY A 222 -19.20 -7.96 -37.09
CA GLY A 222 -20.13 -7.70 -38.20
C GLY A 222 -19.45 -7.89 -39.57
N LYS A 223 -18.28 -7.28 -39.77
CA LYS A 223 -17.50 -7.44 -41.01
C LYS A 223 -17.12 -8.90 -41.28
N ILE A 224 -16.75 -9.66 -40.24
CA ILE A 224 -16.44 -11.10 -40.38
C ILE A 224 -17.67 -11.88 -40.85
N ALA A 225 -18.84 -11.59 -40.29
CA ALA A 225 -20.10 -12.23 -40.70
C ALA A 225 -20.43 -11.92 -42.17
N ASP A 226 -20.32 -10.66 -42.58
CA ASP A 226 -20.55 -10.24 -43.96
C ASP A 226 -19.57 -10.92 -44.94
N LEU A 227 -18.28 -10.98 -44.60
CA LEU A 227 -17.26 -11.66 -45.40
C LEU A 227 -17.52 -13.16 -45.50
N SER A 228 -17.94 -13.78 -44.40
CA SER A 228 -18.29 -15.21 -44.37
C SER A 228 -19.51 -15.50 -45.25
N ALA A 229 -20.52 -14.63 -45.25
CA ALA A 229 -21.66 -14.73 -46.15
C ALA A 229 -21.26 -14.57 -47.62
N SER A 230 -20.39 -13.59 -47.93
CA SER A 230 -19.85 -13.39 -49.28
C SER A 230 -19.02 -14.58 -49.77
N LEU A 231 -18.23 -15.20 -48.88
CA LEU A 231 -17.46 -16.39 -49.21
C LEU A 231 -18.38 -17.56 -49.54
N ALA A 232 -19.37 -17.85 -48.68
CA ALA A 232 -20.33 -18.92 -48.91
C ALA A 232 -21.10 -18.74 -50.23
N TYR A 233 -21.48 -17.50 -50.57
CA TYR A 233 -22.09 -17.18 -51.85
C TYR A 233 -21.17 -17.50 -53.04
N SER A 234 -19.90 -17.10 -52.95
CA SER A 234 -18.90 -17.39 -53.99
C SER A 234 -18.65 -18.89 -54.15
N GLU A 235 -18.55 -19.63 -53.05
CA GLU A 235 -18.39 -21.09 -53.06
C GLU A 235 -19.58 -21.77 -53.75
N GLN A 236 -20.81 -21.31 -53.45
CA GLN A 236 -22.02 -21.80 -54.10
C GLN A 236 -22.01 -21.51 -55.62
N GLN A 237 -21.54 -20.33 -56.04
CA GLN A 237 -21.38 -20.02 -57.46
C GLN A 237 -20.38 -20.95 -58.15
N CYS A 238 -19.22 -21.21 -57.54
CA CYS A 238 -18.24 -22.16 -58.04
C CYS A 238 -18.83 -23.57 -58.18
N ALA A 239 -19.56 -24.05 -57.17
CA ALA A 239 -20.24 -25.35 -57.22
C ALA A 239 -21.26 -25.43 -58.36
N ASN A 240 -22.04 -24.37 -58.58
CA ASN A 240 -23.00 -24.30 -59.68
C ASN A 240 -22.32 -24.29 -61.06
N MET A 241 -21.22 -23.55 -61.22
CA MET A 241 -20.44 -23.57 -62.46
C MET A 241 -19.82 -24.93 -62.74
N ALA A 242 -19.28 -25.60 -61.72
CA ALA A 242 -18.73 -26.95 -61.85
C ALA A 242 -19.80 -27.95 -62.32
N LYS A 243 -21.03 -27.85 -61.79
CA LYS A 243 -22.16 -28.67 -62.27
C LYS A 243 -22.50 -28.41 -63.74
N LYS A 244 -22.56 -27.14 -64.16
CA LYS A 244 -22.81 -26.79 -65.58
C LYS A 244 -21.74 -27.37 -66.50
N LEU A 245 -20.47 -27.23 -66.12
CA LEU A 245 -19.36 -27.76 -66.90
C LEU A 245 -19.38 -29.30 -66.99
N ALA A 246 -19.76 -29.98 -65.92
CA ALA A 246 -19.96 -31.43 -65.94
C ALA A 246 -21.08 -31.84 -66.92
N GLN A 247 -22.20 -31.11 -66.91
CA GLN A 247 -23.30 -31.36 -67.84
C GLN A 247 -22.89 -31.11 -69.30
N GLU A 248 -22.18 -30.03 -69.60
CA GLU A 248 -21.69 -29.74 -70.95
C GLU A 248 -20.72 -30.83 -71.45
N ARG A 249 -19.86 -31.35 -70.58
CA ARG A 249 -18.96 -32.47 -70.91
C ARG A 249 -19.74 -33.74 -71.24
N GLU A 250 -20.79 -34.05 -70.49
CA GLU A 250 -21.65 -35.21 -70.75
C GLU A 250 -22.43 -35.06 -72.07
N ASN A 251 -22.97 -33.87 -72.33
CA ASN A 251 -23.64 -33.57 -73.60
C ASN A 251 -22.69 -33.72 -74.78
N ALA A 252 -21.50 -33.12 -74.72
CA ALA A 252 -20.50 -33.22 -75.79
C ALA A 252 -20.01 -34.67 -76.00
N ALA A 253 -19.85 -35.45 -74.92
CA ALA A 253 -19.52 -36.87 -75.03
C ALA A 253 -20.64 -37.67 -75.72
N SER A 254 -21.90 -37.36 -75.42
CA SER A 254 -23.07 -37.99 -76.04
C SER A 254 -23.16 -37.66 -77.53
N GLU A 255 -22.99 -36.39 -77.90
CA GLU A 255 -22.95 -35.93 -79.30
C GLU A 255 -21.81 -36.59 -80.09
N LEU A 256 -20.62 -36.68 -79.50
CA LEU A 256 -19.48 -37.37 -80.12
C LEU A 256 -19.78 -38.86 -80.35
N CYS A 257 -20.45 -39.52 -79.40
CA CYS A 257 -20.82 -40.92 -79.51
C CYS A 257 -21.85 -41.16 -80.64
N ALA A 258 -22.83 -40.26 -80.75
CA ALA A 258 -23.80 -40.27 -81.84
C ALA A 258 -23.11 -40.06 -83.20
N ALA A 259 -22.24 -39.04 -83.31
CA ALA A 259 -21.48 -38.77 -84.53
C ALA A 259 -20.57 -39.94 -84.95
N ARG A 260 -19.92 -40.62 -83.98
CA ARG A 260 -19.12 -41.84 -84.24
C ARG A 260 -19.98 -42.99 -84.77
N THR A 261 -21.18 -43.14 -84.22
CA THR A 261 -22.14 -44.17 -84.65
C THR A 261 -22.61 -43.90 -86.08
N ASP A 262 -22.93 -42.65 -86.41
CA ASP A 262 -23.33 -42.28 -87.77
C ASP A 262 -22.17 -42.39 -88.77
N ASN A 263 -20.94 -42.05 -88.37
CA ASN A 263 -19.76 -42.29 -89.20
C ASN A 263 -19.54 -43.79 -89.46
N ALA A 264 -19.76 -44.64 -88.45
CA ALA A 264 -19.66 -46.09 -88.61
C ALA A 264 -20.71 -46.63 -89.59
N LYS A 265 -21.96 -46.15 -89.53
CA LYS A 265 -22.99 -46.49 -90.52
C LYS A 265 -22.57 -46.08 -91.94
N LEU A 266 -22.07 -44.84 -92.09
CA LEU A 266 -21.60 -44.35 -93.39
C LEU A 266 -20.41 -45.15 -93.92
N ARG A 267 -19.50 -45.61 -93.06
CA ARG A 267 -18.39 -46.49 -93.46
C ARG A 267 -18.89 -47.83 -93.99
N ILE A 268 -19.84 -48.46 -93.28
CA ILE A 268 -20.47 -49.72 -93.73
C ILE A 268 -21.15 -49.53 -95.09
N GLU A 269 -21.90 -48.42 -95.25
CA GLU A 269 -22.57 -48.13 -96.52
C GLU A 269 -21.57 -47.86 -97.66
N TYR A 270 -20.48 -47.14 -97.38
CA TYR A 270 -19.40 -46.91 -98.33
C TYR A 270 -18.74 -48.23 -98.76
N GLU A 271 -18.43 -49.12 -97.80
CA GLU A 271 -17.87 -50.44 -98.09
C GLU A 271 -18.84 -51.26 -98.94
N ARG A 272 -20.15 -51.24 -98.63
CA ARG A 272 -21.17 -51.92 -99.44
C ARG A 272 -21.18 -51.42 -100.88
N VAL A 273 -21.25 -50.10 -101.09
CA VAL A 273 -21.27 -49.49 -102.43
C VAL A 273 -19.98 -49.79 -103.18
N LEU A 274 -18.83 -49.81 -102.50
CA LEU A 274 -17.55 -50.17 -103.10
C LEU A 274 -17.55 -51.63 -103.59
N THR A 275 -18.11 -52.55 -102.80
CA THR A 275 -18.28 -53.95 -103.21
C THR A 275 -19.21 -54.06 -104.42
N GLU A 276 -20.37 -53.40 -104.42
CA GLU A 276 -21.29 -53.36 -105.56
C GLU A 276 -20.61 -52.82 -106.83
N LEU A 277 -19.78 -51.79 -106.70
CA LEU A 277 -19.00 -51.24 -107.82
C LEU A 277 -17.96 -52.24 -108.34
N GLN A 278 -17.28 -52.97 -107.44
CA GLN A 278 -16.31 -53.99 -107.84
C GLN A 278 -16.98 -55.16 -108.56
N GLU A 279 -18.14 -55.60 -108.08
CA GLU A 279 -18.94 -56.66 -108.71
C GLU A 279 -19.45 -56.25 -110.08
N THR A 280 -20.01 -55.05 -110.22
CA THR A 280 -20.47 -54.52 -111.51
C THR A 280 -19.32 -54.33 -112.50
N HIS A 281 -18.16 -53.85 -112.04
CA HIS A 281 -16.97 -53.73 -112.87
C HIS A 281 -16.44 -55.11 -113.32
N ALA A 282 -16.46 -56.12 -112.44
CA ALA A 282 -16.13 -57.49 -112.81
C ALA A 282 -17.09 -58.06 -113.85
N ALA A 283 -18.40 -57.85 -113.67
CA ALA A 283 -19.41 -58.24 -114.66
C ALA A 283 -19.21 -57.55 -116.02
N HIS A 284 -18.85 -56.26 -116.02
CA HIS A 284 -18.51 -55.54 -117.24
C HIS A 284 -17.26 -56.10 -117.93
N ARG A 285 -16.21 -56.46 -117.18
CA ARG A 285 -15.01 -57.10 -117.74
C ARG A 285 -15.32 -58.44 -118.40
N GLU A 286 -16.11 -59.29 -117.75
CA GLU A 286 -16.53 -60.56 -118.35
C GLU A 286 -17.38 -60.35 -119.60
N ARG A 287 -18.24 -59.31 -119.61
CA ARG A 287 -19.00 -58.96 -120.81
C ARG A 287 -18.11 -58.47 -121.96
N ILE A 288 -17.07 -57.68 -121.67
CA ILE A 288 -16.06 -57.28 -122.67
C ILE A 288 -15.37 -58.52 -123.23
N ARG A 289 -14.94 -59.44 -122.37
CA ARG A 289 -14.31 -60.71 -122.77
C ARG A 289 -15.21 -61.52 -123.71
N LEU A 290 -16.47 -61.71 -123.35
CA LEU A 290 -17.45 -62.42 -124.21
C LEU A 290 -17.62 -61.73 -125.57
N LEU A 291 -17.70 -60.40 -125.60
CA LEU A 291 -17.78 -59.64 -126.86
C LEU A 291 -16.50 -59.76 -127.69
N GLU A 292 -15.33 -59.83 -127.05
CA GLU A 292 -14.05 -60.06 -127.73
C GLU A 292 -13.98 -61.47 -128.32
N ASP A 293 -14.45 -62.48 -127.59
CA ASP A 293 -14.55 -63.87 -128.06
C ASP A 293 -15.53 -63.98 -129.24
N ASP A 294 -16.73 -63.38 -129.12
CA ASP A 294 -17.72 -63.32 -130.19
C ASP A 294 -17.18 -62.57 -131.43
N ARG A 295 -16.47 -61.46 -131.23
CA ARG A 295 -15.78 -60.74 -132.31
C ARG A 295 -14.72 -61.61 -132.98
N GLY A 296 -13.96 -62.38 -132.20
CA GLY A 296 -12.98 -63.34 -132.71
C GLY A 296 -13.64 -64.44 -133.55
N ARG A 297 -14.76 -65.01 -133.07
CA ARG A 297 -15.56 -65.99 -133.80
C ARG A 297 -16.09 -65.41 -135.12
N LEU A 298 -16.73 -64.25 -135.08
CA LEU A 298 -17.26 -63.57 -136.28
C LEU A 298 -16.16 -63.20 -137.27
N GLN A 299 -14.97 -62.80 -136.81
CA GLN A 299 -13.83 -62.56 -137.69
C GLN A 299 -13.33 -63.84 -138.36
N ASN A 300 -13.34 -64.97 -137.66
CA ASN A 300 -12.98 -66.27 -138.23
C ASN A 300 -14.02 -66.72 -139.26
N GLU A 301 -15.31 -66.62 -138.94
CA GLU A 301 -16.42 -66.91 -139.88
C GLU A 301 -16.36 -66.00 -141.12
N LEU A 302 -16.07 -64.70 -140.95
CA LEU A 302 -15.86 -63.78 -142.06
C LEU A 302 -14.63 -64.16 -142.90
N ARG A 303 -13.56 -64.64 -142.26
CA ARG A 303 -12.36 -65.13 -142.96
C ARG A 303 -12.67 -66.39 -143.75
N GLU A 304 -13.41 -67.33 -143.18
CA GLU A 304 -13.88 -68.55 -143.85
C GLU A 304 -14.82 -68.21 -145.01
N SER A 305 -15.84 -67.39 -144.78
CA SER A 305 -16.73 -66.90 -145.84
C SER A 305 -15.98 -66.15 -146.94
N LYS A 306 -14.94 -65.38 -146.60
CA LYS A 306 -14.05 -64.74 -147.58
C LYS A 306 -13.24 -65.75 -148.37
N ILE A 307 -12.76 -66.84 -147.76
CA ILE A 307 -12.07 -67.93 -148.44
C ILE A 307 -13.04 -68.66 -149.38
N ASP A 308 -14.28 -68.90 -148.96
CA ASP A 308 -15.33 -69.50 -149.77
C ASP A 308 -15.72 -68.60 -150.94
N LEU A 309 -15.90 -67.30 -150.71
CA LEU A 309 -16.11 -66.30 -151.76
C LEU A 309 -14.92 -66.20 -152.70
N GLN A 310 -13.68 -66.24 -152.20
CA GLN A 310 -12.49 -66.26 -153.05
C GLN A 310 -12.40 -67.54 -153.87
N SER A 311 -12.84 -68.67 -153.34
CA SER A 311 -12.94 -69.95 -154.06
C SER A 311 -14.06 -69.90 -155.11
N SER A 312 -15.21 -69.31 -154.80
CA SER A 312 -16.32 -69.08 -155.73
C SER A 312 -15.97 -68.04 -156.82
N ILE A 313 -15.17 -67.02 -156.49
CA ILE A 313 -14.58 -66.08 -157.45
C ILE A 313 -13.52 -66.78 -158.32
N LYS A 314 -12.80 -67.78 -157.80
CA LYS A 314 -11.86 -68.61 -158.57
C LYS A 314 -12.61 -69.49 -159.58
N GLU A 315 -13.73 -70.10 -159.17
CA GLU A 315 -14.64 -70.86 -160.05
C GLU A 315 -15.36 -69.96 -161.07
N ALA A 316 -15.75 -68.74 -160.69
CA ALA A 316 -16.34 -67.75 -161.59
C ALA A 316 -15.32 -67.14 -162.58
N ASN A 317 -14.04 -67.04 -162.19
CA ASN A 317 -12.96 -66.56 -163.05
C ASN A 317 -12.42 -67.62 -164.03
N ASP A 318 -12.68 -68.92 -163.81
CA ASP A 318 -12.45 -69.97 -164.81
C ASP A 318 -13.54 -69.97 -165.91
N PHE A 319 -14.74 -69.48 -165.62
CA PHE A 319 -15.80 -69.23 -166.62
C PHE A 319 -15.62 -67.92 -167.41
N LYS A 320 -14.80 -66.98 -166.91
CA LYS A 320 -14.66 -65.62 -167.46
C LYS A 320 -13.34 -65.37 -168.19
N ARG A 321 -12.67 -66.44 -168.68
CA ARG A 321 -11.52 -66.40 -169.62
C ARG A 321 -11.90 -66.72 -171.08
N LYS A 322 -13.18 -66.54 -171.45
CA LYS A 322 -13.73 -66.67 -172.82
C LYS A 322 -14.69 -65.50 -173.16
N SER A 323 -14.19 -64.27 -173.12
CA SER A 323 -14.63 -63.12 -173.95
C SER A 323 -13.90 -61.87 -173.45
N ILE A 324 -12.74 -61.55 -174.05
CA ILE A 324 -12.56 -60.39 -174.96
C ILE A 324 -12.87 -59.07 -174.22
N ALA A 325 -11.88 -58.32 -173.71
CA ALA A 325 -10.86 -57.52 -174.42
C ALA A 325 -11.47 -56.36 -175.24
N LEU A 326 -11.57 -55.16 -174.64
CA LEU A 326 -11.71 -53.80 -175.23
C LEU A 326 -11.51 -52.80 -174.07
N SER A 327 -10.30 -52.23 -173.89
CA SER A 327 -9.80 -50.96 -174.43
C SER A 327 -10.54 -49.70 -173.95
N MET A 328 -9.93 -48.96 -173.01
CA MET A 328 -9.77 -47.48 -172.94
C MET A 328 -9.46 -47.05 -171.49
N PRO A 329 -8.28 -46.46 -171.21
CA PRO A 329 -8.01 -45.82 -169.93
C PRO A 329 -8.00 -44.29 -170.06
N ILE A 330 -8.53 -43.63 -169.01
CA ILE A 330 -7.96 -42.54 -168.20
C ILE A 330 -9.08 -41.58 -167.75
N PRO A 331 -9.44 -41.62 -166.46
CA PRO A 331 -10.14 -40.56 -165.76
C PRO A 331 -9.20 -39.72 -164.87
N THR A 332 -9.56 -38.45 -164.68
CA THR A 332 -9.38 -37.58 -163.49
C THR A 332 -7.98 -37.42 -162.87
N ARG A 333 -7.51 -36.16 -162.73
CA ARG A 333 -7.74 -35.32 -161.53
C ARG A 333 -6.82 -34.09 -161.55
N GLU A 334 -7.41 -32.92 -161.82
CA GLU A 334 -6.87 -31.61 -161.43
C GLU A 334 -6.72 -31.57 -159.89
N MET A 335 -5.52 -31.24 -159.41
CA MET A 335 -5.09 -29.90 -159.03
C MET A 335 -5.55 -29.50 -157.61
N THR A 336 -4.68 -28.74 -156.95
CA THR A 336 -4.97 -27.85 -155.82
C THR A 336 -5.11 -28.49 -154.43
N MET A 337 -3.97 -28.80 -153.82
CA MET A 337 -3.78 -28.56 -152.39
C MET A 337 -3.53 -27.06 -152.16
N ALA A 338 -4.57 -26.35 -151.77
CA ALA A 338 -4.48 -25.06 -151.08
C ALA A 338 -5.76 -24.88 -150.26
N LEU A 339 -5.62 -24.43 -149.01
CA LEU A 339 -6.66 -24.09 -148.02
C LEU A 339 -7.02 -25.20 -147.00
N THR A 340 -6.10 -25.48 -146.07
CA THR A 340 -6.43 -25.89 -144.68
C THR A 340 -5.56 -25.12 -143.69
N ASN A 341 -5.56 -23.79 -143.81
CA ASN A 341 -4.74 -22.91 -142.95
C ASN A 341 -5.56 -21.78 -142.28
N LYS A 342 -6.88 -21.96 -142.13
CA LYS A 342 -7.71 -21.03 -141.34
C LYS A 342 -8.57 -21.71 -140.26
N ASP A 343 -9.08 -22.92 -140.49
CA ASP A 343 -9.88 -23.64 -139.47
C ASP A 343 -9.05 -24.30 -138.37
N GLU A 344 -7.84 -24.79 -138.69
CA GLU A 344 -6.91 -25.29 -137.66
C GLU A 344 -6.35 -24.18 -136.76
N GLU A 345 -6.27 -22.96 -137.29
CA GLU A 345 -5.83 -21.78 -136.54
C GLU A 345 -6.95 -21.22 -135.67
N ILE A 346 -8.20 -21.23 -136.14
CA ILE A 346 -9.39 -20.94 -135.31
C ILE A 346 -9.57 -21.99 -134.21
N HIS A 347 -9.35 -23.28 -134.49
CA HIS A 347 -9.44 -24.33 -133.47
C HIS A 347 -8.31 -24.23 -132.44
N ARG A 348 -7.06 -23.95 -132.87
CA ARG A 348 -5.94 -23.67 -131.96
C ARG A 348 -6.18 -22.42 -131.10
N LEU A 349 -6.68 -21.33 -131.69
CA LEU A 349 -7.01 -20.11 -130.96
C LEU A 349 -8.16 -20.34 -129.98
N ASN A 350 -9.20 -21.10 -130.34
CA ASN A 350 -10.29 -21.44 -129.41
C ASN A 350 -9.85 -22.36 -128.26
N LEU A 351 -8.96 -23.32 -128.51
CA LEU A 351 -8.33 -24.12 -127.45
C LEU A 351 -7.44 -23.26 -126.55
N MET A 352 -6.72 -22.30 -127.13
CA MET A 352 -5.88 -21.37 -126.38
C MET A 352 -6.71 -20.37 -125.57
N ILE A 353 -7.84 -19.88 -126.09
CA ILE A 353 -8.82 -19.05 -125.38
C ILE A 353 -9.47 -19.85 -124.25
N SER A 354 -9.91 -21.09 -124.49
CA SER A 354 -10.49 -21.95 -123.46
C SER A 354 -9.48 -22.24 -122.34
N SER A 355 -8.21 -22.52 -122.70
CA SER A 355 -7.10 -22.67 -121.75
C SER A 355 -6.78 -21.37 -121.00
N LEU A 356 -6.94 -20.21 -121.65
CA LEU A 356 -6.76 -18.91 -120.99
C LEU A 356 -7.90 -18.61 -120.03
N GLU A 357 -9.15 -18.87 -120.42
CA GLU A 357 -10.34 -18.67 -119.58
C GLU A 357 -10.32 -19.60 -118.37
N GLU A 358 -9.90 -20.85 -118.53
CA GLU A 358 -9.75 -21.80 -117.43
C GLU A 358 -8.65 -21.33 -116.47
N ARG A 359 -7.49 -20.88 -116.99
CA ARG A 359 -6.45 -20.25 -116.17
C ARG A 359 -6.94 -18.98 -115.47
N HIS A 360 -7.73 -18.15 -116.14
CA HIS A 360 -8.26 -16.93 -115.54
C HIS A 360 -9.24 -17.24 -114.42
N ARG A 361 -10.10 -18.26 -114.57
CA ARG A 361 -11.00 -18.75 -113.51
C ARG A 361 -10.24 -19.36 -112.34
N THR A 362 -9.15 -20.11 -112.59
CA THR A 362 -8.32 -20.63 -111.49
C THR A 362 -7.60 -19.51 -110.76
N THR A 363 -7.05 -18.52 -111.47
CA THR A 363 -6.40 -17.36 -110.85
C THR A 363 -7.40 -16.53 -110.03
N ILE A 364 -8.64 -16.32 -110.51
CA ILE A 364 -9.68 -15.64 -109.72
C ILE A 364 -9.96 -16.41 -108.42
N LYS A 365 -10.16 -17.74 -108.50
CA LYS A 365 -10.40 -18.56 -107.30
C LYS A 365 -9.23 -18.55 -106.33
N GLU A 366 -7.98 -18.56 -106.82
CA GLU A 366 -6.78 -18.44 -105.99
C GLU A 366 -6.68 -17.07 -105.32
N VAL A 367 -7.02 -15.98 -106.04
CA VAL A 367 -7.07 -14.63 -105.47
C VAL A 367 -8.19 -14.48 -104.44
N GLU A 368 -9.37 -15.05 -104.69
CA GLU A 368 -10.49 -15.06 -103.73
C GLU A 368 -10.13 -15.87 -102.48
N ALA A 369 -9.55 -17.06 -102.64
CA ALA A 369 -9.12 -17.89 -101.52
C ALA A 369 -8.00 -17.23 -100.69
N THR A 370 -7.04 -16.56 -101.34
CA THR A 370 -5.99 -15.81 -100.64
C THR A 370 -6.55 -14.57 -99.93
N HIS A 371 -7.53 -13.88 -100.51
CA HIS A 371 -8.22 -12.76 -99.88
C HIS A 371 -9.06 -13.19 -98.66
N GLU A 372 -9.80 -14.30 -98.76
CA GLU A 372 -10.54 -14.87 -97.63
C GLU A 372 -9.59 -15.29 -96.49
N LEU A 373 -8.45 -15.90 -96.81
CA LEU A 373 -7.46 -16.32 -95.83
C LEU A 373 -6.78 -15.12 -95.16
N LEU A 374 -6.50 -14.05 -95.91
CA LEU A 374 -6.01 -12.78 -95.36
C LEU A 374 -7.05 -12.11 -94.46
N SER A 375 -8.33 -12.08 -94.88
CA SER A 375 -9.42 -11.53 -94.08
C SER A 375 -9.61 -12.31 -92.78
N ALA A 376 -9.52 -13.64 -92.82
CA ALA A 376 -9.60 -14.49 -91.63
C ALA A 376 -8.41 -14.26 -90.68
N ASP A 377 -7.18 -14.14 -91.22
CA ASP A 377 -5.98 -13.82 -90.44
C ASP A 377 -6.07 -12.43 -89.78
N MET A 378 -6.59 -11.42 -90.49
CA MET A 378 -6.82 -10.09 -89.94
C MET A 378 -7.84 -10.12 -88.78
N VAL A 379 -8.97 -10.81 -88.95
CA VAL A 379 -9.97 -10.96 -87.88
C VAL A 379 -9.40 -11.71 -86.67
N ALA A 380 -8.58 -12.74 -86.89
CA ALA A 380 -7.90 -13.45 -85.81
C ALA A 380 -6.91 -12.55 -85.05
N LYS A 381 -6.14 -11.73 -85.78
CA LYS A 381 -5.22 -10.73 -85.19
C LYS A 381 -5.97 -9.66 -84.41
N ASP A 382 -7.07 -9.13 -84.92
CA ASP A 382 -7.90 -8.15 -84.20
C ASP A 382 -8.50 -8.73 -82.92
N LYS A 383 -8.96 -9.99 -82.97
CA LYS A 383 -9.45 -10.70 -81.77
C LYS A 383 -8.34 -10.92 -80.74
N ALA A 384 -7.14 -11.29 -81.19
CA ALA A 384 -5.98 -11.44 -80.31
C ALA A 384 -5.55 -10.10 -79.69
N LEU A 385 -5.56 -9.01 -80.48
CA LEU A 385 -5.26 -7.66 -80.02
C LEU A 385 -6.27 -7.20 -78.96
N LEU A 386 -7.57 -7.42 -79.19
CA LEU A 386 -8.62 -7.09 -78.23
C LEU A 386 -8.46 -7.86 -76.92
N LYS A 387 -8.13 -9.15 -77.00
CA LYS A 387 -7.87 -9.98 -75.81
C LYS A 387 -6.66 -9.46 -75.04
N SER A 388 -5.55 -9.17 -75.72
CA SER A 388 -4.36 -8.60 -75.10
C SER A 388 -4.64 -7.23 -74.46
N LYS A 389 -5.44 -6.38 -75.12
CA LYS A 389 -5.86 -5.09 -74.56
C LYS A 389 -6.70 -5.24 -73.30
N ALA A 390 -7.60 -6.22 -73.25
CA ALA A 390 -8.38 -6.52 -72.05
C ALA A 390 -7.50 -7.07 -70.91
N GLU A 391 -6.53 -7.94 -71.22
CA GLU A 391 -5.55 -8.43 -70.25
C GLU A 391 -4.68 -7.30 -69.69
N ILE A 392 -4.19 -6.39 -70.56
CA ILE A 392 -3.43 -5.21 -70.13
C ILE A 392 -4.27 -4.32 -69.20
N ALA A 393 -5.54 -4.07 -69.54
CA ALA A 393 -6.42 -3.27 -68.69
C ALA A 393 -6.64 -3.91 -67.31
N GLY A 394 -6.85 -5.23 -67.27
CA GLY A 394 -6.98 -5.97 -66.00
C GLY A 394 -5.70 -5.95 -65.17
N LEU A 395 -4.53 -6.06 -65.79
CA LEU A 395 -3.25 -5.94 -65.11
C LEU A 395 -2.98 -4.52 -64.61
N SER A 396 -3.39 -3.49 -65.36
CA SER A 396 -3.31 -2.09 -64.92
C SER A 396 -4.18 -1.83 -63.69
N GLU A 397 -5.41 -2.35 -63.67
CA GLU A 397 -6.31 -2.21 -62.51
C GLU A 397 -5.75 -2.92 -61.26
N GLN A 398 -5.16 -4.12 -61.43
CA GLN A 398 -4.47 -4.82 -60.35
C GLN A 398 -3.25 -4.03 -59.84
N LEU A 399 -2.48 -3.42 -60.74
CA LEU A 399 -1.33 -2.59 -60.37
C LEU A 399 -1.78 -1.36 -59.56
N ASP A 400 -2.83 -0.68 -59.97
CA ASP A 400 -3.38 0.48 -59.25
C ASP A 400 -3.89 0.09 -57.86
N ALA A 401 -4.59 -1.06 -57.75
CA ALA A 401 -5.03 -1.60 -56.46
C ALA A 401 -3.84 -1.92 -55.53
N MET A 402 -2.77 -2.52 -56.07
CA MET A 402 -1.55 -2.78 -55.29
C MET A 402 -0.84 -1.49 -54.86
N ILE A 403 -0.78 -0.47 -55.72
CA ILE A 403 -0.20 0.84 -55.37
C ILE A 403 -0.99 1.49 -54.25
N LYS A 404 -2.33 1.46 -54.33
CA LYS A 404 -3.19 2.00 -53.26
C LYS A 404 -2.94 1.27 -51.93
N HIS A 405 -2.93 -0.05 -51.93
CA HIS A 405 -2.65 -0.85 -50.73
C HIS A 405 -1.25 -0.57 -50.17
N LYS A 406 -0.23 -0.40 -51.04
CA LYS A 406 1.12 0.00 -50.63
C LYS A 406 1.13 1.37 -49.94
N LEU A 407 0.42 2.36 -50.47
CA LEU A 407 0.34 3.70 -49.86
C LEU A 407 -0.39 3.69 -48.51
N GLU A 408 -1.43 2.87 -48.37
CA GLU A 408 -2.12 2.66 -47.09
C GLU A 408 -1.19 2.02 -46.06
N LEU A 409 -0.42 0.99 -46.45
CA LEU A 409 0.58 0.37 -45.59
C LEU A 409 1.70 1.34 -45.20
N GLN A 410 2.21 2.15 -46.13
CA GLN A 410 3.21 3.18 -45.82
C GLN A 410 2.69 4.21 -44.82
N SER A 411 1.43 4.64 -44.98
CA SER A 411 0.77 5.55 -44.03
C SER A 411 0.63 4.91 -42.64
N ARG A 412 0.28 3.61 -42.60
CA ARG A 412 0.17 2.86 -41.34
C ARG A 412 1.52 2.69 -40.66
N ILE A 413 2.58 2.40 -41.42
CA ILE A 413 3.95 2.31 -40.90
C ILE A 413 4.36 3.65 -40.26
N GLY A 414 4.20 4.77 -40.96
CA GLY A 414 4.55 6.09 -40.42
C GLY A 414 3.72 6.52 -39.20
N PHE A 415 2.50 6.00 -39.04
CA PHE A 415 1.74 6.14 -37.80
C PHE A 415 2.33 5.30 -36.66
N LEU A 416 2.64 4.03 -36.93
CA LEU A 416 3.22 3.14 -35.93
C LEU A 416 4.60 3.60 -35.47
N GLU A 417 5.44 4.11 -36.36
CA GLU A 417 6.76 4.68 -36.01
C GLU A 417 6.63 5.86 -35.04
N ARG A 418 5.63 6.74 -35.24
CA ARG A 418 5.34 7.83 -34.30
C ARG A 418 4.88 7.31 -32.94
N VAL A 419 3.97 6.33 -32.93
CA VAL A 419 3.51 5.72 -31.67
C VAL A 419 4.66 5.06 -30.92
N VAL A 420 5.55 4.35 -31.61
CA VAL A 420 6.74 3.74 -30.99
C VAL A 420 7.62 4.83 -30.38
N LYS A 421 7.90 5.90 -31.13
CA LYS A 421 8.69 7.03 -30.62
C LYS A 421 8.08 7.66 -29.37
N ASP A 422 6.77 7.93 -29.37
CA ASP A 422 6.06 8.49 -28.21
C ASP A 422 6.15 7.56 -26.98
N LYS A 423 6.14 6.23 -27.21
CA LYS A 423 6.30 5.24 -26.15
C LYS A 423 7.74 5.17 -25.63
N ASP A 424 8.73 5.28 -26.49
CA ASP A 424 10.14 5.31 -26.09
C ASP A 424 10.44 6.54 -25.23
N GLU A 425 9.94 7.73 -25.62
CA GLU A 425 10.05 8.97 -24.83
C GLU A 425 9.35 8.82 -23.46
N ALA A 426 8.20 8.15 -23.40
CA ALA A 426 7.52 7.87 -22.14
C ALA A 426 8.30 6.88 -21.25
N ILE A 427 8.96 5.87 -21.84
CA ILE A 427 9.80 4.92 -21.12
C ILE A 427 11.01 5.63 -20.52
N GLU A 428 11.68 6.49 -21.29
CA GLU A 428 12.83 7.29 -20.82
C GLU A 428 12.43 8.17 -19.62
N SER A 429 11.28 8.87 -19.71
CA SER A 429 10.76 9.68 -18.61
C SER A 429 10.47 8.85 -17.33
N ILE A 430 9.99 7.62 -17.48
CA ILE A 430 9.75 6.72 -16.35
C ILE A 430 11.07 6.25 -15.74
N GLN A 431 12.07 5.94 -16.57
CA GLN A 431 13.40 5.53 -16.11
C GLN A 431 14.09 6.64 -15.32
N ASP A 432 14.04 7.88 -15.80
CA ASP A 432 14.57 9.05 -15.09
C ASP A 432 13.89 9.22 -13.72
N ARG A 433 12.57 9.10 -13.67
CA ARG A 433 11.81 9.22 -12.41
C ARG A 433 12.14 8.09 -11.45
N ALA A 434 12.33 6.87 -11.94
CA ALA A 434 12.73 5.73 -11.13
C ALA A 434 14.15 5.92 -10.57
N GLY A 435 15.09 6.45 -11.37
CA GLY A 435 16.43 6.81 -10.93
C GLY A 435 16.41 7.86 -9.83
N ALA A 436 15.65 8.95 -10.02
CA ALA A 436 15.49 10.00 -9.01
C ALA A 436 14.88 9.46 -7.71
N ALA A 437 13.87 8.59 -7.80
CA ALA A 437 13.25 7.96 -6.63
C ALA A 437 14.24 7.05 -5.88
N GLN A 438 15.06 6.26 -6.59
CA GLN A 438 16.10 5.45 -5.96
C GLN A 438 17.14 6.30 -5.23
N THR A 439 17.59 7.41 -5.82
CA THR A 439 18.51 8.35 -5.15
C THR A 439 17.89 8.95 -3.89
N ALA A 440 16.62 9.36 -3.95
CA ALA A 440 15.91 9.90 -2.79
C ALA A 440 15.77 8.87 -1.65
N VAL A 441 15.45 7.61 -1.98
CA VAL A 441 15.39 6.52 -0.99
C VAL A 441 16.77 6.26 -0.38
N ALA A 442 17.84 6.24 -1.17
CA ALA A 442 19.20 6.05 -0.68
C ALA A 442 19.62 7.16 0.31
N LEU A 443 19.31 8.42 -0.02
CA LEU A 443 19.56 9.57 0.88
C LEU A 443 18.76 9.46 2.18
N SER A 444 17.46 9.13 2.08
CA SER A 444 16.59 8.93 3.26
C SER A 444 17.11 7.80 4.16
N ASN A 445 17.50 6.67 3.60
CA ASN A 445 18.07 5.55 4.34
C ASN A 445 19.40 5.91 5.01
N GLY A 446 20.24 6.69 4.32
CA GLY A 446 21.47 7.24 4.90
C GLY A 446 21.19 8.11 6.12
N GLN A 447 20.22 9.01 6.03
CA GLN A 447 19.80 9.86 7.15
C GLN A 447 19.25 9.04 8.32
N HIS A 448 18.36 8.07 8.06
CA HIS A 448 17.82 7.19 9.10
C HIS A 448 18.93 6.40 9.79
N SER A 449 19.95 5.95 9.07
CA SER A 449 21.10 5.25 9.66
C SER A 449 21.89 6.14 10.62
N ILE A 450 22.06 7.43 10.28
CA ILE A 450 22.72 8.41 11.15
C ILE A 450 21.88 8.62 12.41
N ASP A 451 20.57 8.86 12.26
CA ASP A 451 19.66 9.12 13.39
C ASP A 451 19.58 7.91 14.34
N VAL A 452 19.48 6.69 13.81
CA VAL A 452 19.51 5.45 14.60
C VAL A 452 20.85 5.30 15.34
N SER A 453 21.96 5.68 14.71
CA SER A 453 23.28 5.62 15.36
C SER A 453 23.39 6.63 16.51
N ALA A 454 22.86 7.85 16.33
CA ALA A 454 22.80 8.87 17.36
C ALA A 454 21.93 8.44 18.56
N LEU A 455 20.75 7.87 18.29
CA LEU A 455 19.87 7.32 19.33
C LEU A 455 20.53 6.17 20.10
N ARG A 456 21.24 5.26 19.40
CA ARG A 456 22.01 4.20 20.07
C ARG A 456 23.10 4.75 20.99
N ALA A 457 23.78 5.82 20.58
CA ALA A 457 24.79 6.47 21.42
C ALA A 457 24.16 7.08 22.69
N GLN A 458 23.03 7.77 22.58
CA GLN A 458 22.29 8.31 23.73
C GLN A 458 21.80 7.21 24.67
N ILE A 459 21.26 6.10 24.14
CA ILE A 459 20.84 4.95 24.96
C ILE A 459 22.04 4.39 25.74
N LYS A 460 23.20 4.27 25.09
CA LYS A 460 24.41 3.79 25.75
C LYS A 460 24.84 4.71 26.89
N GLU A 461 24.82 6.02 26.68
CA GLU A 461 25.13 7.02 27.71
C GLU A 461 24.16 6.92 28.89
N LYS A 462 22.85 6.85 28.62
CA LYS A 462 21.83 6.71 29.67
C LYS A 462 21.98 5.40 30.45
N ASN A 463 22.34 4.31 29.78
CA ASN A 463 22.62 3.04 30.47
C ASN A 463 23.83 3.15 31.40
N CYS A 464 24.90 3.83 30.99
CA CYS A 464 26.05 4.09 31.87
C CYS A 464 25.64 4.89 33.11
N GLU A 465 24.78 5.90 32.94
CA GLU A 465 24.29 6.71 34.07
C GLU A 465 23.41 5.89 35.03
N ILE A 466 22.54 5.01 34.49
CA ILE A 466 21.74 4.09 35.31
C ILE A 466 22.67 3.18 36.15
N THR A 467 23.69 2.60 35.54
CA THR A 467 24.65 1.75 36.27
C THR A 467 25.34 2.54 37.39
N ARG A 468 25.77 3.78 37.11
CA ARG A 468 26.40 4.67 38.10
C ARG A 468 25.47 4.93 39.29
N LEU A 469 24.21 5.27 39.03
CA LEU A 469 23.20 5.52 40.08
C LEU A 469 22.89 4.25 40.89
N GLN A 470 22.84 3.08 40.24
CA GLN A 470 22.65 1.80 40.93
C GLN A 470 23.81 1.49 41.89
N ASP A 471 25.05 1.77 41.48
CA ASP A 471 26.23 1.59 42.33
C ASP A 471 26.22 2.56 43.52
N GLU A 472 25.86 3.83 43.30
CA GLU A 472 25.67 4.81 44.38
C GLU A 472 24.61 4.35 45.40
N MET A 473 23.44 3.90 44.93
CA MET A 473 22.41 3.37 45.80
C MET A 473 22.89 2.16 46.60
N ARG A 474 23.63 1.24 45.97
CA ARG A 474 24.18 0.06 46.66
C ARG A 474 25.15 0.47 47.76
N ASN A 475 26.01 1.46 47.51
CA ASN A 475 26.96 1.98 48.49
C ASN A 475 26.25 2.63 49.69
N VAL A 476 25.21 3.42 49.43
CA VAL A 476 24.38 4.03 50.50
C VAL A 476 23.72 2.97 51.35
N LEU A 477 23.13 1.93 50.73
CA LEU A 477 22.51 0.82 51.45
C LEU A 477 23.52 0.07 52.32
N GLN A 478 24.72 -0.21 51.80
CA GLN A 478 25.78 -0.86 52.57
C GLN A 478 26.22 -0.02 53.77
N SER A 479 26.40 1.29 53.57
CA SER A 479 26.74 2.24 54.64
C SER A 479 25.66 2.25 55.73
N LYS A 480 24.38 2.34 55.33
CA LYS A 480 23.25 2.32 56.27
C LYS A 480 23.15 0.99 57.02
N ASN A 481 23.43 -0.13 56.35
CA ASN A 481 23.43 -1.43 56.99
C ASN A 481 24.58 -1.57 58.02
N ALA A 482 25.75 -1.00 57.73
CA ALA A 482 26.86 -0.93 58.69
C ALA A 482 26.50 -0.08 59.92
N GLU A 483 25.82 1.05 59.72
CA GLU A 483 25.31 1.92 60.79
C GLU A 483 24.29 1.17 61.68
N ILE A 484 23.36 0.43 61.07
CA ILE A 484 22.39 -0.42 61.79
C ILE A 484 23.12 -1.49 62.62
N ASN A 485 24.14 -2.14 62.06
CA ASN A 485 24.89 -3.16 62.79
C ASN A 485 25.67 -2.57 63.97
N ALA A 486 26.25 -1.37 63.82
CA ALA A 486 26.88 -0.65 64.92
C ALA A 486 25.87 -0.28 66.02
N LEU A 487 24.68 0.19 65.64
CA LEU A 487 23.60 0.48 66.59
C LEU A 487 23.11 -0.78 67.31
N LYS A 488 22.95 -1.90 66.60
CA LYS A 488 22.61 -3.20 67.20
C LYS A 488 23.66 -3.62 68.22
N LEU A 489 24.95 -3.52 67.88
CA LEU A 489 26.04 -3.84 68.81
C LEU A 489 25.97 -2.96 70.07
N ASN A 490 25.79 -1.64 69.91
CA ASN A 490 25.64 -0.71 71.01
C ASN A 490 24.45 -1.07 71.91
N VAL A 491 23.30 -1.45 71.32
CA VAL A 491 22.12 -1.92 72.07
C VAL A 491 22.45 -3.18 72.86
N THR A 492 23.12 -4.16 72.26
CA THR A 492 23.52 -5.40 72.95
C THR A 492 24.45 -5.08 74.11
N THR A 493 25.50 -4.26 73.90
CA THR A 493 26.43 -3.86 74.96
C THR A 493 25.75 -3.10 76.08
N LEU A 494 24.81 -2.20 75.75
CA LEU A 494 24.02 -1.49 76.76
C LEU A 494 23.17 -2.49 77.55
N THR A 495 22.47 -3.39 76.87
CA THR A 495 21.65 -4.43 77.50
C THR A 495 22.46 -5.31 78.44
N GLU A 496 23.68 -5.70 78.06
CA GLU A 496 24.62 -6.43 78.91
C GLU A 496 24.97 -5.64 80.18
N ARG A 497 25.31 -4.35 80.04
CA ARG A 497 25.59 -3.46 81.19
C ARG A 497 24.39 -3.33 82.11
N VAL A 498 23.19 -3.16 81.57
CA VAL A 498 21.95 -3.09 82.36
C VAL A 498 21.73 -4.38 83.14
N ARG A 499 21.98 -5.53 82.50
CA ARG A 499 21.92 -6.83 83.16
C ARG A 499 22.95 -6.93 84.28
N GLU A 500 24.21 -6.56 84.04
CA GLU A 500 25.24 -6.53 85.07
C GLU A 500 24.88 -5.61 86.26
N TYR A 501 24.32 -4.43 86.00
CA TYR A 501 23.88 -3.53 87.07
C TYR A 501 22.71 -4.12 87.87
N ARG A 502 21.75 -4.75 87.19
CA ARG A 502 20.63 -5.45 87.82
C ARG A 502 21.11 -6.64 88.64
N ASP A 503 22.05 -7.42 88.13
CA ASP A 503 22.61 -8.57 88.82
C ASP A 503 23.40 -8.12 90.07
N ARG A 504 24.17 -7.02 89.99
CA ARG A 504 24.82 -6.40 91.17
C ARG A 504 23.83 -5.86 92.19
N LEU A 505 22.69 -5.33 91.75
CA LEU A 505 21.61 -4.88 92.63
C LEU A 505 20.96 -6.07 93.36
N MET A 506 20.77 -7.19 92.65
CA MET A 506 20.25 -8.43 93.21
C MET A 506 21.27 -9.15 94.12
N GLU A 507 22.58 -9.08 93.84
CA GLU A 507 23.64 -9.61 94.72
C GLU A 507 23.87 -8.77 95.98
N SER A 508 23.53 -7.47 95.96
CA SER A 508 23.60 -6.58 97.12
C SER A 508 22.33 -6.57 97.98
N GLY A 509 21.25 -7.21 97.52
CA GLY A 509 20.02 -7.41 98.26
C GLY A 509 19.84 -8.84 98.75
N SER A 510 19.94 -9.08 100.06
CA SER A 510 19.44 -10.34 100.66
C SER A 510 17.90 -10.37 100.66
N PRO A 511 17.28 -11.57 100.55
CA PRO A 511 15.88 -11.71 100.15
C PRO A 511 14.92 -11.58 101.33
N SER A 512 13.87 -10.77 101.18
CA SER A 512 12.68 -10.86 102.03
C SER A 512 11.42 -10.36 101.32
N SER A 513 10.66 -11.32 100.79
CA SER A 513 9.19 -11.42 100.89
C SER A 513 8.41 -10.14 101.27
N SER A 514 7.64 -9.58 100.33
CA SER A 514 6.19 -9.82 100.23
C SER A 514 5.49 -8.81 99.30
N LYS A 515 4.37 -9.29 98.80
CA LYS A 515 3.39 -8.70 97.89
C LYS A 515 2.87 -7.30 98.28
N VAL A 516 2.56 -6.54 97.21
CA VAL A 516 1.36 -5.69 96.99
C VAL A 516 1.46 -4.19 97.36
N ASN A 517 1.56 -3.40 96.28
CA ASN A 517 0.85 -2.18 95.91
C ASN A 517 0.38 -1.15 96.94
N ASP A 518 0.72 0.10 96.57
CA ASP A 518 -0.12 1.30 96.56
C ASP A 518 -0.62 1.85 97.91
N LEU A 519 -0.02 2.96 98.37
CA LEU A 519 -0.56 4.30 98.13
C LEU A 519 0.18 5.37 98.95
N LYS A 520 0.50 6.45 98.23
CA LYS A 520 0.82 7.81 98.70
C LYS A 520 0.41 8.10 100.15
N LEU A 521 1.38 8.42 101.00
CA LEU A 521 1.26 9.56 101.91
C LEU A 521 2.63 10.06 102.36
N LEU A 522 2.92 11.29 101.94
CA LEU A 522 3.55 12.34 102.70
C LEU A 522 4.29 11.98 104.01
N GLN A 523 5.51 12.53 104.09
CA GLN A 523 5.92 13.46 105.16
C GLN A 523 7.05 12.98 106.08
N VAL A 524 8.21 13.58 105.80
CA VAL A 524 9.11 14.24 106.76
C VAL A 524 10.13 13.37 107.50
N LEU A 525 11.36 13.56 107.01
CA LEU A 525 12.63 13.66 107.74
C LEU A 525 12.96 12.53 108.72
N GLY A 526 13.82 11.63 108.25
CA GLY A 526 14.52 10.67 109.11
C GLY A 526 15.65 9.97 108.39
N LYS A 527 16.71 10.73 108.12
CA LYS A 527 18.12 10.35 107.90
C LYS A 527 18.46 8.92 107.43
N GLU A 528 19.21 8.92 106.32
CA GLU A 528 20.41 8.13 106.09
C GLU A 528 20.23 6.61 106.09
N SER A 529 19.98 6.03 104.89
CA SER A 529 20.73 4.88 104.31
C SER A 529 19.95 4.25 103.13
N SER A 530 20.04 4.80 101.90
CA SER A 530 19.65 4.06 100.67
C SER A 530 20.02 4.80 99.36
N SER A 531 21.23 5.36 99.24
CA SER A 531 21.59 6.18 98.07
C SER A 531 21.90 5.40 96.77
N THR A 532 21.85 4.07 96.78
CA THR A 532 22.16 3.23 95.60
C THR A 532 20.93 2.60 94.94
N HIS A 533 19.80 2.48 95.65
CA HIS A 533 18.60 1.83 95.11
C HIS A 533 17.76 2.77 94.22
N ASP A 534 17.61 4.04 94.62
CA ASP A 534 16.87 5.04 93.82
C ASP A 534 17.57 5.42 92.50
N SER A 535 18.91 5.38 92.48
CA SER A 535 19.69 5.67 91.27
C SER A 535 19.55 4.57 90.23
N THR A 536 19.51 3.30 90.65
CA THR A 536 19.43 2.16 89.74
C THR A 536 18.01 1.95 89.21
N GLU A 537 16.99 2.22 90.02
CA GLU A 537 15.59 2.15 89.60
C GLU A 537 15.20 3.29 88.63
N SER A 538 15.76 4.49 88.83
CA SER A 538 15.64 5.59 87.87
C SER A 538 16.36 5.31 86.54
N GLU A 539 17.48 4.58 86.58
CA GLU A 539 18.24 4.22 85.39
C GLU A 539 17.53 3.11 84.59
N ILE A 540 16.95 2.11 85.27
CA ILE A 540 16.08 1.08 84.65
C ILE A 540 14.88 1.73 83.95
N GLY A 541 14.22 2.71 84.58
CA GLY A 541 13.10 3.43 83.95
C GLY A 541 13.51 4.25 82.70
N ALA A 542 14.74 4.76 82.66
CA ALA A 542 15.28 5.44 81.48
C ALA A 542 15.56 4.45 80.34
N LEU A 543 16.08 3.27 80.68
CA LEU A 543 16.40 2.19 79.73
C LEU A 543 15.13 1.55 79.15
N GLU A 544 14.07 1.38 79.94
CA GLU A 544 12.77 0.90 79.45
C GLU A 544 12.13 1.88 78.46
N LYS A 545 12.26 3.19 78.72
CA LYS A 545 11.83 4.23 77.77
C LYS A 545 12.66 4.20 76.49
N GLU A 546 13.97 4.02 76.61
CA GLU A 546 14.86 3.89 75.44
C GLU A 546 14.52 2.64 74.60
N LEU A 547 14.19 1.53 75.24
CA LEU A 547 13.79 0.28 74.60
C LEU A 547 12.42 0.41 73.90
N SER A 548 11.49 1.13 74.50
CA SER A 548 10.21 1.50 73.88
C SER A 548 10.41 2.38 72.64
N ILE A 549 11.25 3.42 72.72
CA ILE A 549 11.57 4.29 71.58
C ILE A 549 12.23 3.50 70.44
N LYS A 550 13.17 2.60 70.77
CA LYS A 550 13.82 1.73 69.78
C LYS A 550 12.85 0.77 69.11
N ASN A 551 11.88 0.21 69.83
CA ASN A 551 10.83 -0.62 69.24
C ASN A 551 9.89 0.17 68.30
N ILE A 552 9.57 1.41 68.63
CA ILE A 552 8.81 2.31 67.74
C ILE A 552 9.60 2.59 66.46
N LEU A 553 10.91 2.84 66.59
CA LEU A 553 11.82 3.04 65.46
C LEU A 553 11.92 1.82 64.54
N ILE A 554 11.95 0.60 65.10
CA ILE A 554 11.93 -0.64 64.31
C ILE A 554 10.62 -0.76 63.54
N LYS A 555 9.46 -0.57 64.18
CA LYS A 555 8.16 -0.61 63.49
C LYS A 555 8.08 0.39 62.35
N LYS A 556 8.55 1.62 62.57
CA LYS A 556 8.58 2.65 61.53
C LYS A 556 9.51 2.28 60.36
N LYS A 557 10.59 1.55 60.64
CA LYS A 557 11.51 1.05 59.60
C LYS A 557 10.91 -0.12 58.81
N ASP A 558 10.12 -0.98 59.45
CA ASP A 558 9.37 -2.03 58.77
C ASP A 558 8.29 -1.43 57.84
N GLU A 559 7.58 -0.39 58.30
CA GLU A 559 6.63 0.39 57.48
C GLU A 559 7.34 1.07 56.28
N ASP A 560 8.52 1.64 56.48
CA ASP A 560 9.34 2.20 55.38
C ASP A 560 9.70 1.10 54.35
N ILE A 561 10.08 -0.10 54.80
CA ILE A 561 10.43 -1.24 53.93
C ILE A 561 9.22 -1.70 53.10
N ASP A 562 8.05 -1.79 53.72
CA ASP A 562 6.82 -2.17 53.03
C ASP A 562 6.36 -1.10 52.02
N PHE A 563 6.61 0.18 52.31
CA PHE A 563 6.42 1.27 51.36
C PHE A 563 7.35 1.12 50.13
N PHE A 564 8.64 0.85 50.33
CA PHE A 564 9.57 0.64 49.22
C PHE A 564 9.25 -0.60 48.39
N ARG A 565 8.81 -1.70 49.02
CA ARG A 565 8.34 -2.90 48.31
C ARG A 565 7.11 -2.60 47.45
N SER A 566 6.16 -1.83 47.96
CA SER A 566 4.97 -1.42 47.21
C SER A 566 5.31 -0.55 45.99
N GLN A 567 6.27 0.37 46.15
CA GLN A 567 6.77 1.17 45.03
C GLN A 567 7.50 0.34 43.97
N LEU A 568 8.23 -0.69 44.38
CA LEU A 568 8.90 -1.61 43.45
C LEU A 568 7.88 -2.36 42.58
N VAL A 569 6.82 -2.91 43.19
CA VAL A 569 5.74 -3.62 42.48
C VAL A 569 5.04 -2.70 41.47
N LEU A 570 4.77 -1.45 41.85
CA LEU A 570 4.18 -0.46 40.93
C LEU A 570 5.10 -0.16 39.74
N ARG A 571 6.41 -0.07 39.96
CA ARG A 571 7.40 0.15 38.90
C ARG A 571 7.56 -1.06 37.99
N GLU A 572 7.51 -2.28 38.52
CA GLU A 572 7.51 -3.51 37.73
C GLU A 572 6.26 -3.61 36.84
N ALA A 573 5.09 -3.28 37.38
CA ALA A 573 3.84 -3.21 36.61
C ALA A 573 3.89 -2.13 35.49
N GLU A 574 4.49 -0.98 35.77
CA GLU A 574 4.72 0.08 34.77
C GLU A 574 5.65 -0.39 33.64
N ILE A 575 6.71 -1.13 33.98
CA ILE A 575 7.64 -1.72 33.00
C ILE A 575 6.92 -2.76 32.13
N GLU A 576 6.12 -3.65 32.73
CA GLU A 576 5.31 -4.62 31.96
C GLU A 576 4.31 -3.92 31.02
N ARG A 577 3.68 -2.83 31.47
CA ARG A 577 2.78 -2.01 30.65
C ARG A 577 3.51 -1.39 29.46
N LEU A 578 4.70 -0.84 29.68
CA LEU A 578 5.51 -0.23 28.62
C LEU A 578 6.02 -1.28 27.62
N LEU A 579 6.47 -2.44 28.08
CA LEU A 579 6.87 -3.56 27.21
C LEU A 579 5.69 -4.11 26.40
N SER A 580 4.51 -4.20 27.01
CA SER A 580 3.28 -4.61 26.34
C SER A 580 2.85 -3.60 25.25
N SER A 581 3.03 -2.30 25.51
CA SER A 581 2.75 -1.24 24.52
C SER A 581 3.69 -1.26 23.30
N GLN A 582 4.90 -1.78 23.45
CA GLN A 582 5.88 -1.90 22.36
C GLN A 582 5.61 -3.06 21.39
N THR A 583 4.90 -4.10 21.82
CA THR A 583 4.58 -5.26 20.97
C THR A 583 3.34 -5.03 20.09
N GLY A 584 2.51 -4.04 20.40
CA GLY A 584 1.30 -3.69 19.64
C GLY A 584 1.53 -2.98 18.30
N THR A 585 2.73 -2.44 18.05
CA THR A 585 3.03 -1.64 16.85
C THR A 585 3.89 -2.35 15.79
N CYS A 586 4.24 -3.63 15.99
CA CYS A 586 5.06 -4.40 15.06
C CYS A 586 4.39 -5.69 14.61
N SER A 587 3.21 -5.61 13.97
CA SER A 587 2.68 -6.74 13.20
C SER A 587 1.55 -6.31 12.27
N LYS A 588 1.90 -5.83 11.07
CA LYS A 588 1.13 -6.06 9.82
C LYS A 588 2.08 -5.98 8.60
N GLN A 589 2.85 -7.04 8.38
CA GLN A 589 3.32 -7.40 7.04
C GLN A 589 2.73 -8.77 6.69
N PRO A 590 1.98 -8.91 5.59
CA PRO A 590 1.59 -10.22 5.10
C PRO A 590 2.81 -10.88 4.44
N ARG A 591 3.40 -11.87 5.10
CA ARG A 591 4.35 -12.80 4.46
C ARG A 591 3.56 -13.72 3.53
N THR A 592 3.75 -13.57 2.23
CA THR A 592 3.38 -14.59 1.24
C THR A 592 4.16 -15.87 1.49
N PRO A 593 3.51 -17.05 1.55
CA PRO A 593 4.23 -18.32 1.70
C PRO A 593 4.86 -18.73 0.37
N LEU A 594 6.19 -18.81 0.34
CA LEU A 594 6.96 -19.49 -0.69
C LEU A 594 6.60 -20.99 -0.70
N LYS A 595 5.80 -21.43 -1.67
CA LYS A 595 5.67 -22.86 -1.98
C LYS A 595 6.93 -23.32 -2.70
N ALA A 596 7.74 -24.09 -2.01
CA ALA A 596 8.75 -24.95 -2.60
C ALA A 596 8.04 -26.04 -3.44
N VAL A 597 8.21 -26.00 -4.77
CA VAL A 597 7.90 -27.12 -5.66
C VAL A 597 9.22 -27.75 -6.06
N LEU A 598 9.59 -28.80 -5.34
CA LEU A 598 10.67 -29.71 -5.69
C LEU A 598 10.09 -31.12 -5.65
N LYS A 599 9.70 -31.67 -6.81
CA LYS A 599 10.19 -32.96 -7.34
C LYS A 599 9.29 -33.56 -8.43
N LYS A 600 10.01 -34.13 -9.41
CA LYS A 600 9.72 -35.28 -10.28
C LYS A 600 8.86 -35.04 -11.53
N SER A 601 9.56 -34.88 -12.65
CA SER A 601 9.21 -35.60 -13.89
C SER A 601 10.39 -36.50 -14.26
N LYS A 602 10.18 -37.81 -14.10
CA LYS A 602 11.00 -38.84 -14.73
C LYS A 602 10.83 -38.71 -16.23
N SER A 603 11.93 -38.78 -16.97
CA SER A 603 11.87 -39.12 -18.39
C SER A 603 11.35 -40.56 -18.52
N LYS A 604 10.42 -40.76 -19.45
CA LYS A 604 10.29 -41.98 -20.26
C LYS A 604 9.27 -41.71 -21.38
N ASN A 605 9.77 -41.94 -22.60
CA ASN A 605 9.14 -41.93 -23.93
C ASN A 605 8.83 -40.58 -24.54
#